data_AF-A0A550C2L4-F1
#
_entry.id   AF-A0A550C2L4-F1
#
_cell.length_a   1.000
_cell.length_b   1.000
_cell.length_c   1.000
_cell.angle_alpha   90.00
_cell.angle_beta   90.00
_cell.angle_gamma   90.00
#
_symmetry.space_group_name_H-M   'P 1'
#
loop_
_entity.id
_entity.type
_entity.pdbx_description
1 polymer ?
#
loop_
_entity_poly.entity_id
_entity_poly.type
_entity_poly.pdbx_seq_one_letter_code
_entity_poly.pdbx_strand_id
1 'polypeptide(L)' 'ILIDYANESARRGFPFSQRRISEHAEMILNAHLHGDESDADFIHVGTCWAQRFTTRYRDEMKPYWSHSLDHSR' A
#
# COMPACT_ATOMS: atom_id res chain seq x y z
N ILE A 1 6.49 -3.66 -6.49
CA ILE A 1 5.02 -3.76 -6.63
C ILE A 1 4.32 -2.79 -5.69
N LEU A 2 4.32 -3.01 -4.36
CA LEU A 2 3.60 -2.11 -3.42
C LEU A 2 4.11 -0.66 -3.40
N ILE A 3 5.44 -0.47 -3.44
CA ILE A 3 6.04 0.88 -3.50
C ILE A 3 5.68 1.58 -4.82
N ASP A 4 5.63 0.81 -5.92
CA ASP A 4 5.29 1.33 -7.24
C ASP A 4 3.82 1.75 -7.32
N TYR A 5 2.90 0.90 -6.83
CA TYR A 5 1.48 1.24 -6.65
C TYR A 5 1.30 2.51 -5.82
N ALA A 6 2.04 2.62 -4.72
CA ALA A 6 1.95 3.76 -3.83
C ALA A 6 2.49 5.04 -4.50
N ASN A 7 3.64 4.97 -5.18
CA ASN A 7 4.18 6.09 -5.94
C ASN A 7 3.29 6.50 -7.12
N GLU A 8 2.68 5.54 -7.82
CA GLU A 8 1.72 5.82 -8.87
C GLU A 8 0.46 6.51 -8.32
N SER A 9 -0.06 6.02 -7.18
CA SER A 9 -1.20 6.64 -6.49
C SER A 9 -0.90 8.09 -6.12
N ALA A 10 0.29 8.35 -5.57
CA ALA A 10 0.74 9.70 -5.23
C ALA A 10 0.92 10.59 -6.48
N ARG A 11 1.53 10.07 -7.56
CA ARG A 11 1.68 10.79 -8.85
C ARG A 11 0.34 11.18 -9.47
N ARG A 12 -0.69 10.35 -9.27
CA ARG A 12 -2.07 10.63 -9.71
C ARG A 12 -2.83 11.59 -8.79
N GLY A 13 -2.18 12.11 -7.74
CA GLY A 13 -2.76 13.06 -6.79
C GLY A 13 -3.64 12.41 -5.73
N PHE A 14 -3.66 11.08 -5.61
CA PHE A 14 -4.42 10.42 -4.54
C PHE A 14 -3.61 10.39 -3.24
N PRO A 15 -4.22 10.76 -2.10
CA PRO A 15 -3.55 10.69 -0.81
C PRO A 15 -3.31 9.25 -0.38
N PHE A 16 -2.37 9.07 0.55
CA PHE A 16 -2.07 7.76 1.13
C PHE A 16 -3.30 7.30 1.89
N SER A 17 -3.76 6.09 1.60
CA SER A 17 -4.76 5.44 2.43
C SER A 17 -4.17 4.15 2.97
N GLN A 18 -4.01 4.08 4.29
CA GLN A 18 -3.61 2.87 4.99
C GLN A 18 -4.51 1.69 4.61
N ARG A 19 -5.82 1.95 4.47
CA ARG A 19 -6.78 0.96 4.02
C ARG A 19 -6.46 0.46 2.61
N ARG A 20 -6.28 1.35 1.63
CA ARG A 20 -6.05 0.95 0.24
C ARG A 20 -4.75 0.16 0.05
N ILE A 21 -3.68 0.54 0.74
CA ILE A 21 -2.43 -0.20 0.63
C ILE A 21 -2.51 -1.56 1.30
N SER A 22 -3.27 -1.68 2.40
CA SER A 22 -3.56 -2.97 3.02
C SER A 22 -4.36 -3.86 2.08
N GLU A 23 -5.48 -3.36 1.53
CA GLU A 23 -6.30 -4.09 0.55
C GLU A 23 -5.47 -4.53 -0.67
N HIS A 24 -4.59 -3.66 -1.17
CA HIS A 24 -3.72 -3.99 -2.30
C HIS A 24 -2.65 -5.03 -1.94
N ALA A 25 -2.09 -4.98 -0.73
CA ALA A 25 -1.18 -5.99 -0.24
C ALA A 25 -1.86 -7.34 -0.03
N GLU A 26 -3.07 -7.36 0.52
CA GLU A 26 -3.89 -8.56 0.67
C GLU A 26 -4.19 -9.16 -0.70
N MET A 27 -4.61 -8.38 -1.69
CA MET A 27 -4.83 -8.88 -3.05
C MET A 27 -3.58 -9.55 -3.63
N ILE A 28 -2.39 -8.94 -3.47
CA ILE A 28 -1.13 -9.51 -3.97
C ILE A 28 -0.77 -10.80 -3.23
N LEU A 29 -0.95 -10.83 -1.90
CA LEU A 29 -0.65 -12.01 -1.07
C LEU A 29 -1.57 -13.18 -1.42
N ASN A 30 -2.87 -12.93 -1.52
CA ASN A 30 -3.86 -13.94 -1.87
C ASN A 30 -3.62 -14.46 -3.30
N ALA A 31 -3.33 -13.58 -4.26
CA ALA A 31 -3.02 -13.99 -5.63
C ALA A 31 -1.75 -14.86 -5.73
N HIS A 32 -0.72 -14.59 -4.91
CA HIS A 32 0.52 -15.37 -4.92
C HIS A 32 0.44 -16.68 -4.14
N LEU A 33 -0.30 -16.70 -3.03
CA LEU A 33 -0.29 -17.83 -2.08
C LEU A 33 -1.41 -18.83 -2.34
N HIS A 34 -2.54 -18.38 -2.90
CA HIS A 34 -3.71 -19.24 -3.09
C HIS A 34 -4.00 -19.54 -4.56
N GLY A 35 -3.45 -18.77 -5.50
CA GLY A 35 -3.66 -19.02 -6.93
C GLY A 35 -5.16 -19.13 -7.26
N ASP A 36 -5.57 -20.29 -7.81
CA ASP A 36 -6.97 -20.63 -8.16
C ASP A 36 -7.65 -21.52 -7.09
N GLU A 37 -6.99 -21.77 -5.95
CA GLU A 37 -7.54 -22.60 -4.87
C GLU A 37 -8.67 -21.85 -4.16
N SER A 38 -9.89 -22.21 -4.51
CA SER A 38 -11.12 -21.58 -4.02
C SER A 38 -11.42 -21.80 -2.52
N ASP A 39 -10.67 -22.67 -1.84
CA ASP A 39 -10.90 -23.07 -0.43
C ASP A 39 -9.89 -22.48 0.55
N ALA A 40 -8.99 -21.62 0.09
CA ALA A 40 -7.94 -21.10 0.95
C ALA A 40 -8.39 -19.87 1.76
N ASP A 41 -8.04 -19.84 3.05
CA ASP A 41 -8.34 -18.74 3.96
C ASP A 41 -7.78 -17.41 3.44
N PHE A 42 -8.65 -16.40 3.32
CA PHE A 42 -8.24 -15.08 2.85
C PHE A 42 -7.20 -14.46 3.80
N ILE A 43 -6.04 -14.10 3.25
CA ILE A 43 -4.95 -13.50 4.03
C ILE A 43 -5.23 -12.03 4.26
N HIS A 44 -5.36 -11.66 5.52
CA HIS A 44 -5.46 -10.28 5.96
C HIS A 44 -4.11 -9.76 6.47
N VAL A 45 -3.77 -8.52 6.13
CA VAL A 45 -2.61 -7.86 6.72
C VAL A 45 -2.99 -7.26 8.08
N GLY A 46 -2.10 -7.35 9.06
CA GLY A 46 -2.38 -6.83 10.40
C GLY A 46 -2.66 -5.32 10.42
N THR A 47 -3.43 -4.85 11.40
CA THR A 47 -3.86 -3.44 11.52
C THR A 47 -2.71 -2.43 11.52
N CYS A 48 -1.54 -2.80 12.04
CA CYS A 48 -0.34 -1.95 12.06
C CYS A 48 0.57 -2.13 10.83
N TRP A 49 0.21 -3.00 9.89
CA TRP A 49 1.06 -3.35 8.75
C TRP A 49 1.32 -2.14 7.85
N ALA A 50 0.27 -1.41 7.45
CA ALA A 50 0.40 -0.24 6.59
C ALA A 50 1.26 0.86 7.22
N GLN A 51 1.13 1.06 8.54
CA GLN A 51 1.96 2.00 9.28
C GLN A 51 3.43 1.57 9.27
N ARG A 52 3.71 0.30 9.59
CA ARG A 52 5.07 -0.25 9.58
C ARG A 52 5.70 -0.21 8.19
N PHE A 53 4.91 -0.52 7.15
CA PHE A 53 5.33 -0.43 5.76
C PHE A 53 5.73 1.00 5.40
N THR A 54 4.88 1.98 5.71
CA THR A 54 5.16 3.40 5.43
C THR A 54 6.38 3.90 6.17
N THR A 55 6.55 3.54 7.44
CA THR A 55 7.73 3.91 8.23
C THR A 55 9.00 3.32 7.64
N ARG A 56 8.95 2.05 7.20
CA ARG A 56 10.11 1.35 6.63
C ARG A 56 10.54 1.91 5.28
N TYR A 57 9.59 2.25 4.42
CA TYR A 57 9.84 2.71 3.04
C TYR A 57 9.70 4.22 2.88
N ARG A 58 9.74 4.96 4.00
CA ARG A 58 9.49 6.40 4.02
C ARG A 58 10.41 7.16 3.08
N ASP A 59 11.71 6.85 3.08
CA ASP A 59 12.71 7.56 2.28
C ASP A 59 12.55 7.31 0.78
N GLU A 60 12.11 6.11 0.38
CA GLU A 60 11.83 5.75 -1.01
C GLU A 60 10.53 6.38 -1.53
N MET A 61 9.56 6.57 -0.63
CA MET A 61 8.28 7.21 -0.93
C MET A 61 8.36 8.74 -0.88
N LYS A 62 9.20 9.31 0.00
CA LYS A 62 9.33 10.76 0.21
C LYS A 62 9.29 11.64 -1.05
N PRO A 63 10.01 11.38 -2.16
CA PRO A 63 10.00 12.27 -3.32
C PRO A 63 8.63 12.42 -3.99
N TYR A 64 7.79 11.38 -3.97
CA TYR A 64 6.45 11.43 -4.60
C TYR A 64 5.36 11.87 -3.60
N TRP A 65 5.65 11.70 -2.30
CA TRP A 65 4.71 11.86 -1.22
C TRP A 65 4.85 13.20 -0.47
N SER A 66 6.01 13.86 -0.55
CA SER A 66 6.24 15.20 0.00
C SER A 66 5.50 16.31 -0.76
N HIS A 67 5.21 16.11 -2.05
CA HIS A 67 4.50 17.11 -2.86
C HIS A 67 2.98 17.18 -2.57
N SER A 68 2.35 16.09 -2.14
CA SER A 68 0.92 16.09 -1.82
C SER A 68 0.59 16.64 -0.43
N LEU A 69 1.58 16.80 0.46
CA LEU A 69 1.38 17.35 1.80
C LEU A 69 1.58 18.88 1.88
N ASP A 70 2.09 19.51 0.83
CA ASP A 70 2.35 20.96 0.75
C ASP A 70 1.18 21.76 0.14
N HIS A 71 -0.05 21.26 0.25
CA HIS A 71 -1.25 22.03 -0.15
C HIS A 71 -2.37 21.85 0.86
N SER A 72 -2.10 22.18 2.12
CA SER A 72 -3.13 22.68 3.05
C SER A 72 -2.49 23.18 4.34
N ARG A 73 -2.19 24.49 4.39
CA ARG A 73 -2.51 25.35 5.52
C ARG A 73 -2.61 26.79 5.06
#